data_AF-A0ABD4WKP6-F1
#
_entry.id   AF-A0ABD4WKP6-F1
#
_cell.length_a   1.000
_cell.length_b   1.000
_cell.length_c   1.000
_cell.angle_alpha   90.00
_cell.angle_beta   90.00
_cell.angle_gamma   90.00
#
_symmetry.space_group_name_H-M   'P 1'
#
loop_
_entity.id
_entity.type
_entity.pdbx_description
1 polymer ?
#
loop_
_entity_poly.entity_id
_entity_poly.type
_entity_poly.pdbx_seq_one_letter_code
_entity_poly.pdbx_strand_id
1 'polypeptide(L)'
;YGDGTRTTERSYHLNLEVRLHNGAMKTFEFDVTDQVKAQPRGGVIIVSDGLVITDEEGAAGSDSGFDIDVEGWGDYIDIPLPL
;
A
#
# COMPACT_ATOMS: atom_id res chain seq x y z
N TYR A 1 -31.82 39.89 -4.89
CA TYR A 1 -31.67 38.45 -4.65
C TYR A 1 -30.59 37.94 -5.58
N GLY A 2 -29.42 37.60 -5.05
CA GLY A 2 -28.31 37.03 -5.80
C GLY A 2 -27.78 35.85 -5.02
N ASP A 3 -28.42 34.70 -5.18
CA ASP A 3 -27.88 33.42 -4.71
C ASP A 3 -26.84 32.96 -5.74
N GLY A 4 -25.64 33.53 -5.64
CA GLY A 4 -24.46 32.99 -6.27
C GLY A 4 -23.98 31.84 -5.41
N THR A 5 -24.56 30.66 -5.59
CA THR A 5 -24.04 29.42 -5.01
C THR A 5 -22.54 29.35 -5.32
N ARG A 6 -21.71 29.60 -4.30
CA ARG A 6 -20.30 29.22 -4.34
C ARG A 6 -20.30 27.71 -4.46
N THR A 7 -20.18 27.20 -5.68
CA THR A 7 -19.82 25.80 -5.90
C THR A 7 -18.44 25.67 -5.27
N THR A 8 -18.38 25.13 -4.05
CA THR A 8 -17.13 24.66 -3.48
C THR A 8 -16.59 23.64 -4.45
N GLU A 9 -15.50 23.98 -5.15
CA GLU A 9 -14.84 23.02 -6.01
C GLU A 9 -14.37 21.86 -5.13
N ARG A 10 -14.99 20.71 -5.35
CA ARG A 10 -14.63 19.48 -4.66
C ARG A 10 -13.34 18.98 -5.27
N SER A 11 -12.32 18.78 -4.44
CA SER A 11 -11.12 18.04 -4.80
C SER A 11 -11.35 16.55 -4.55
N TYR A 12 -10.78 15.73 -5.41
CA TYR A 12 -10.85 14.27 -5.33
C TYR A 12 -9.43 13.72 -5.47
N HIS A 13 -9.05 12.88 -4.52
CA HIS A 13 -7.75 12.22 -4.51
C HIS A 13 -7.95 10.70 -4.61
N LEU A 14 -7.09 10.04 -5.38
CA LEU A 14 -6.97 8.60 -5.45
C LEU A 14 -5.75 8.18 -4.61
N ASN A 15 -6.01 7.46 -3.53
CA ASN A 15 -4.98 6.81 -2.73
C ASN A 15 -4.83 5.35 -3.17
N LEU A 16 -3.61 4.95 -3.53
CA LEU A 16 -3.26 3.58 -3.90
C LEU A 16 -2.19 3.06 -2.94
N GLU A 17 -2.53 2.05 -2.15
CA GLU A 17 -1.60 1.35 -1.27
C GLU A 17 -1.19 0.01 -1.91
N VAL A 18 0.12 -0.20 -2.05
CA VAL A 18 0.70 -1.37 -2.69
C VAL A 18 1.63 -2.06 -1.71
N ARG A 19 1.41 -3.36 -1.50
CA ARG A 19 2.36 -4.21 -0.78
C ARG A 19 3.42 -4.72 -1.74
N LEU A 20 4.67 -4.38 -1.48
CA LEU A 20 5.83 -4.85 -2.24
C LEU A 20 6.18 -6.30 -1.84
N HIS A 21 6.95 -6.98 -2.69
CA HIS A 21 7.34 -8.38 -2.46
C HIS A 21 8.20 -8.58 -1.20
N ASN A 22 8.99 -7.57 -0.83
CA ASN A 22 9.73 -7.53 0.43
C ASN A 22 8.85 -7.28 1.67
N GLY A 23 7.54 -7.17 1.49
CA GLY A 23 6.58 -6.94 2.57
C GLY A 23 6.36 -5.48 2.96
N ALA A 24 7.16 -4.55 2.42
CA ALA A 24 6.97 -3.11 2.64
C ALA A 24 5.68 -2.61 1.98
N MET A 25 5.11 -1.54 2.53
CA MET A 25 3.97 -0.84 1.94
C MET A 25 4.45 0.43 1.26
N LYS A 26 3.98 0.66 0.03
CA LYS A 26 4.19 1.91 -0.71
C LYS A 26 2.84 2.53 -1.05
N THR A 27 2.72 3.82 -0.76
CA THR A 27 1.50 4.58 -0.99
C THR A 27 1.72 5.60 -2.09
N PHE A 28 0.77 5.67 -3.03
CA PHE A 28 0.73 6.68 -4.08
C PHE A 28 -0.54 7.49 -3.94
N GLU A 29 -0.42 8.80 -4.09
CA GLU A 29 -1.55 9.72 -4.05
C GLU A 29 -1.60 10.53 -5.34
N PHE A 30 -2.77 10.54 -5.98
CA PHE A 30 -2.99 11.26 -7.23
C PHE A 30 -4.17 12.21 -7.08
N ASP A 31 -4.00 13.46 -7.50
CA ASP A 31 -5.13 14.35 -7.73
C ASP A 31 -5.86 13.88 -9.00
N VAL A 32 -7.11 13.46 -8.83
CA VAL A 32 -7.98 12.97 -9.91
C VAL A 32 -9.18 13.89 -10.14
N THR A 33 -9.15 15.09 -9.57
CA THR A 33 -10.27 16.05 -9.56
C THR A 33 -10.80 16.29 -10.96
N ASP A 34 -9.92 16.56 -11.94
CA ASP A 34 -10.31 16.87 -13.30
C ASP A 34 -10.91 15.65 -14.03
N GLN A 35 -10.34 14.46 -13.81
CA GLN A 35 -10.85 13.22 -14.40
C GLN A 35 -12.22 12.82 -13.85
N VAL A 36 -12.44 13.04 -12.54
CA VAL A 36 -13.74 12.79 -11.88
C VAL A 36 -14.77 13.83 -12.33
N LYS A 37 -14.40 15.12 -12.42
CA LYS A 37 -15.28 16.17 -12.94
C LYS A 37 -15.73 15.88 -14.37
N ALA A 38 -14.85 15.35 -15.21
CA ALA A 38 -15.16 14.99 -16.59
C ALA A 38 -16.11 13.77 -16.71
N GLN A 39 -16.27 12.97 -15.66
CA GLN A 39 -16.97 11.68 -15.68
C GLN A 39 -18.06 11.58 -14.59
N PRO A 40 -19.13 12.39 -14.65
CA PRO A 40 -20.12 12.52 -13.57
C PRO A 40 -21.03 11.29 -13.36
N ARG A 41 -21.04 10.35 -14.31
CA ARG A 41 -21.83 9.11 -14.26
C ARG A 41 -20.96 7.86 -14.12
N GLY A 42 -19.71 8.05 -13.69
CA GLY A 42 -18.69 7.00 -13.69
C GLY A 42 -17.90 6.95 -14.99
N GLY A 43 -16.79 6.22 -14.95
CA GLY A 43 -15.83 6.13 -16.04
C GLY A 43 -14.50 5.56 -15.58
N VAL A 44 -13.42 5.84 -16.31
CA VAL A 44 -12.08 5.29 -16.08
C VAL A 44 -11.15 6.41 -15.64
N ILE A 45 -10.39 6.18 -14.57
CA ILE A 45 -9.28 7.03 -14.17
C ILE A 45 -8.00 6.42 -14.73
N ILE A 46 -7.23 7.20 -15.47
CA ILE A 46 -5.95 6.78 -16.03
C ILE A 46 -4.85 7.51 -15.28
N VAL A 47 -3.92 6.75 -14.71
CA VAL A 47 -2.69 7.26 -14.11
C VAL A 47 -1.55 6.92 -15.07
N SER A 48 -1.07 7.93 -15.81
CA SER A 48 -0.01 7.76 -16.80
C SER A 48 1.39 7.79 -16.19
N ASP A 49 1.57 8.52 -15.10
CA ASP A 49 2.87 8.83 -14.51
C ASP A 49 2.85 8.66 -12.99
N GLY A 50 4.02 8.50 -12.37
CA GLY A 50 4.16 8.45 -10.92
C GLY A 50 3.96 7.06 -10.27
N LEU A 51 3.49 6.06 -11.04
CA LEU A 51 3.45 4.65 -10.61
C LEU A 51 4.79 3.96 -10.89
N VAL A 52 5.82 4.38 -10.16
CA VAL A 52 7.16 3.78 -10.25
C VAL A 52 7.56 3.20 -8.90
N ILE A 53 8.01 1.96 -8.90
CA ILE A 53 8.67 1.30 -7.77
C ILE A 53 10.12 1.09 -8.21
N THR A 54 11.08 1.66 -7.48
CA THR A 54 12.49 1.46 -7.82
C THR A 54 12.98 0.11 -7.32
N ASP A 55 14.06 -0.40 -7.91
CA ASP A 55 14.68 -1.66 -7.48
C ASP A 55 15.16 -1.57 -6.03
N GLU A 56 15.66 -0.40 -5.59
CA GLU A 56 16.03 -0.18 -4.20
C GLU A 56 14.81 -0.30 -3.26
N GLU A 57 13.67 0.28 -3.61
CA GLU A 57 12.45 0.17 -2.80
C GLU A 57 11.89 -1.26 -2.78
N GLY A 58 12.01 -1.99 -3.90
CA GLY A 58 11.58 -3.38 -4.03
C GLY A 58 12.50 -4.38 -3.33
N ALA A 59 13.78 -4.06 -3.19
CA ALA A 59 14.80 -4.90 -2.54
C ALA A 59 15.01 -4.54 -1.06
N ALA A 60 14.84 -3.26 -0.68
CA ALA A 60 15.02 -2.78 0.70
C ALA A 60 13.87 -3.29 1.58
N GLY A 61 14.15 -4.31 2.38
CA GLY A 61 13.16 -4.99 3.22
C GLY A 61 13.36 -6.49 3.32
N SER A 62 14.27 -7.06 2.53
CA SER A 62 14.69 -8.47 2.66
C SER A 62 15.65 -8.72 3.86
N ASP A 63 15.63 -7.85 4.87
CA ASP A 63 16.33 -8.07 6.16
C ASP A 63 15.32 -8.11 7.31
N SER A 64 14.18 -8.78 7.08
CA SER A 64 13.35 -9.25 8.17
C SER A 64 14.10 -10.39 8.87
N GLY A 65 15.04 -10.00 9.73
CA GLY A 65 15.33 -10.43 11.11
C GLY A 65 14.84 -11.78 11.62
N PHE A 66 14.66 -12.78 10.77
CA PHE A 66 14.39 -14.16 11.14
C PHE A 66 15.45 -15.03 10.47
N ASP A 67 16.65 -14.94 11.02
CA ASP A 67 17.62 -16.02 10.87
C ASP A 67 17.13 -17.18 11.74
N ILE A 68 16.57 -18.21 11.12
CA ILE A 68 16.39 -19.50 11.80
C ILE A 68 17.74 -20.23 11.71
N ASP A 69 18.73 -19.70 12.42
CA ASP A 69 19.69 -20.56 13.06
C ASP A 69 18.97 -21.12 14.29
N VAL A 70 18.37 -22.30 14.14
CA VAL A 70 17.85 -23.12 15.24
C VAL A 70 19.01 -23.64 16.10
N GLU A 71 19.84 -22.76 16.65
CA GLU A 71 20.88 -23.08 17.64
C GLU A 71 20.37 -22.96 19.09
N GLY A 72 19.05 -23.01 19.30
CA GLY A 72 18.42 -22.80 20.62
C GLY A 72 17.49 -23.92 21.10
N TRP A 73 17.14 -24.86 20.22
CA TRP A 73 16.39 -26.06 20.60
C TRP A 73 17.45 -27.10 20.94
N GLY A 74 17.89 -27.13 22.19
CA GLY A 74 18.80 -28.18 22.67
C GLY A 74 18.25 -29.58 22.36
N ASP A 75 19.04 -30.61 22.67
CA ASP A 75 18.72 -32.00 22.34
C ASP A 75 17.26 -32.37 22.60
N TYR A 76 16.67 -33.13 21.68
CA TYR A 76 15.34 -33.70 21.86
C TYR A 76 15.29 -34.50 23.16
N ILE A 77 14.37 -34.16 24.06
CA ILE A 77 14.14 -34.89 25.32
C ILE A 77 12.73 -35.48 25.30
N ASP A 78 12.64 -36.80 25.47
CA ASP A 78 11.37 -37.48 25.71
C ASP A 78 10.81 -37.09 27.09
N ILE A 79 9.61 -36.52 27.12
CA ILE A 79 8.88 -36.24 28.36
C ILE A 79 7.84 -37.35 28.56
N PRO A 80 8.04 -38.27 29.54
CA PRO A 80 7.04 -39.28 29.84
C PRO A 80 5.77 -38.61 30.40
N LEU A 81 4.63 -38.92 29.80
CA LEU A 81 3.33 -38.47 30.29
C LEU A 81 2.88 -39.36 31.46
N PRO A 82 2.24 -38.81 32.50
CA PRO A 82 1.63 -39.62 33.55
C PRO A 82 0.52 -40.50 32.96
N LEU A 83 0.41 -41.72 33.47
CA LEU A 83 -0.70 -42.66 33.19
C LEU A 83 -1.87 -42.42 34.15
#